data_AF-W9VZY8-F1
#
_entry.id   AF-W9VZY8-F1
#
_cell.length_a   1.000
_cell.length_b   1.000
_cell.length_c   1.000
_cell.angle_alpha   90.00
_cell.angle_beta   90.00
_cell.angle_gamma   90.00
#
_symmetry.space_group_name_H-M   'P 1'
#
loop_
_entity.id
_entity.type
_entity.pdbx_description
1 polymer ?
#
loop_
_entity_poly.entity_id
_entity_poly.type
_entity_poly.pdbx_seq_one_letter_code
_entity_poly.pdbx_strand_id
1 'polypeptide(L)'
;MFSTIISSAQIPDMSGNANKYPSRVSVVDHHDRLPNQPCTREEYEKKQRKQRAEMILAQYDLLMRYAVENQLSIPQTRQYFRKVALGIPTAPVIKNWFPN
;
A
#
# COMPACT_ATOMS: atom_id res chain seq x y z
N MET A 1 42.83 -24.39 32.26
CA MET A 1 41.58 -23.76 32.73
C MET A 1 41.86 -22.28 32.84
N PHE A 2 41.28 -21.46 31.95
CA PHE A 2 41.49 -20.02 31.93
C PHE A 2 40.13 -19.32 31.97
N SER A 3 39.93 -18.51 33.00
CA SER A 3 38.69 -17.81 33.32
C SER A 3 38.62 -16.47 32.57
N THR A 4 37.50 -16.19 31.91
CA THR A 4 37.24 -14.92 31.23
C THR A 4 36.64 -13.91 32.21
N ILE A 5 37.29 -12.77 32.41
CA ILE A 5 36.76 -11.63 33.15
C ILE A 5 36.23 -10.65 32.11
N ILE A 6 34.92 -10.41 32.09
CA ILE A 6 34.30 -9.43 31.18
C ILE A 6 34.44 -8.06 31.84
N SER A 7 35.26 -7.19 31.24
CA SER A 7 35.45 -5.80 31.63
C SER A 7 34.31 -4.94 31.08
N SER A 8 33.55 -4.31 31.97
CA SER A 8 32.47 -3.37 31.64
C SER A 8 33.05 -2.04 31.15
N ALA A 9 32.97 -1.77 29.85
CA ALA A 9 33.30 -0.47 29.27
C ALA A 9 32.18 0.54 29.55
N GLN A 10 32.57 1.64 30.18
CA GLN A 10 31.77 2.76 30.64
C GLN A 10 31.46 3.71 29.45
N ILE A 11 30.18 3.98 29.17
CA ILE A 11 29.75 4.90 28.10
C ILE A 11 29.88 6.34 28.62
N PRO A 12 30.61 7.26 27.94
CA PRO A 12 30.65 8.65 28.35
C PRO A 12 29.41 9.41 27.86
N ASP A 13 28.83 10.15 28.79
CA ASP A 13 27.69 11.05 28.65
C ASP A 13 28.09 12.29 27.83
N MET A 14 27.58 12.43 26.61
CA MET A 14 27.79 13.62 25.77
C MET A 14 26.57 14.54 25.81
N SER A 15 26.58 15.42 26.81
CA SER A 15 25.77 16.63 26.90
C SER A 15 26.27 17.68 25.90
N GLY A 16 25.40 18.11 24.97
CA GLY A 16 25.74 19.07 23.92
C GLY A 16 24.53 19.88 23.43
N ASN A 17 24.19 20.93 24.19
CA ASN A 17 23.61 22.23 23.80
C ASN A 17 22.88 22.35 22.43
N ALA A 18 21.54 22.33 22.44
CA ALA A 18 20.70 22.74 21.31
C ALA A 18 20.02 24.08 21.62
N ASN A 19 20.44 25.15 20.93
CA ASN A 19 19.82 26.47 21.01
C ASN A 19 19.52 27.00 19.60
N LYS A 20 18.31 27.57 19.43
CA LYS A 20 17.81 28.51 18.39
C LYS A 20 17.14 27.92 17.14
N TYR A 21 15.79 27.96 17.10
CA TYR A 21 14.94 28.84 16.26
C TYR A 21 13.45 28.41 16.36
N PRO A 22 12.47 29.29 16.04
CA PRO A 22 11.35 29.59 16.93
C PRO A 22 10.01 28.97 16.50
N SER A 23 9.18 28.76 17.51
CA SER A 23 7.73 28.60 17.41
C SER A 23 7.09 29.78 16.66
N ARG A 24 6.37 29.49 15.57
CA ARG A 24 5.29 30.36 15.06
C ARG A 24 4.11 29.50 14.59
N VAL A 25 2.96 29.90 15.10
CA VAL A 25 1.65 29.24 15.16
C VAL A 25 0.91 29.25 13.81
N SER A 26 0.41 28.06 13.45
CA SER A 26 -0.93 27.67 12.93
C SER A 26 -1.60 28.22 11.65
N VAL A 27 -2.45 27.32 11.13
CA VAL A 27 -3.64 27.44 10.24
C VAL A 27 -3.31 27.75 8.77
N VAL A 28 -3.82 27.11 7.72
CA VAL A 28 -5.09 26.44 7.34
C VAL A 28 -4.70 25.56 6.12
N ASP A 29 -5.07 24.30 5.91
CA ASP A 29 -6.42 23.81 5.61
C ASP A 29 -6.39 22.27 5.72
N HIS A 30 -6.74 21.76 6.89
CA HIS A 30 -7.11 20.35 7.02
C HIS A 30 -8.59 20.28 6.65
N HIS A 31 -8.88 20.06 5.37
CA HIS A 31 -10.19 19.58 4.96
C HIS A 31 -10.50 18.27 5.70
N ASP A 32 -11.24 18.42 6.80
CA ASP A 32 -12.30 17.53 7.27
C ASP A 32 -12.12 16.05 6.96
N ARG A 33 -11.08 15.41 7.51
CA ARG A 33 -11.10 13.96 7.69
C ARG A 33 -11.40 13.66 9.13
N LEU A 34 -12.69 13.50 9.43
CA LEU A 34 -13.19 12.88 10.66
C LEU A 34 -12.32 11.64 10.96
N PRO A 35 -11.55 11.63 12.07
CA PRO A 35 -10.87 10.43 12.49
C PRO A 35 -11.97 9.46 12.95
N ASN A 36 -11.87 8.18 12.60
CA ASN A 36 -12.74 7.10 13.08
C ASN A 36 -14.03 6.84 12.28
N GLN A 37 -14.00 6.88 10.95
CA GLN A 37 -14.92 6.02 10.21
C GLN A 37 -14.28 4.62 10.13
N PRO A 38 -14.85 3.59 10.79
CA PRO A 38 -14.35 2.23 10.60
C PRO A 38 -14.49 1.93 9.12
N CYS A 39 -13.36 1.77 8.43
CA CYS A 39 -13.36 1.39 7.02
C CYS A 39 -14.10 0.05 6.96
N THR A 40 -15.30 0.07 6.41
CA THR A 40 -16.11 -1.15 6.35
C THR A 40 -15.31 -2.18 5.56
N ARG A 41 -15.42 -3.46 5.94
CA ARG A 41 -14.69 -4.55 5.26
C ARG A 41 -14.87 -4.46 3.74
N GLU A 42 -16.07 -4.11 3.29
CA GLU A 42 -16.41 -3.92 1.88
C GLU A 42 -15.62 -2.77 1.22
N GLU A 43 -15.48 -1.62 1.88
CA GLU A 43 -14.67 -0.51 1.36
C GLU A 43 -13.19 -0.87 1.26
N TYR A 44 -12.68 -1.62 2.23
CA TYR A 44 -11.31 -2.12 2.21
C TYR A 44 -11.08 -3.06 1.02
N GLU A 45 -11.97 -4.04 0.82
CA GLU A 45 -11.92 -4.96 -0.31
C GLU A 45 -12.02 -4.23 -1.65
N LYS A 46 -12.88 -3.22 -1.77
CA LYS A 46 -12.99 -2.37 -2.97
C LYS A 46 -11.67 -1.63 -3.25
N LYS A 47 -11.04 -1.05 -2.23
CA LYS A 47 -9.73 -0.37 -2.38
C LYS A 47 -8.64 -1.34 -2.82
N GLN A 48 -8.56 -2.51 -2.16
CA GLN A 48 -7.59 -3.54 -2.50
C GLN A 48 -7.77 -4.04 -3.93
N ARG A 49 -9.02 -4.23 -4.36
CA ARG A 49 -9.36 -4.66 -5.72
C ARG A 49 -8.90 -3.65 -6.77
N LYS A 50 -9.10 -2.35 -6.52
CA LYS A 50 -8.61 -1.28 -7.39
C LYS A 50 -7.09 -1.28 -7.49
N GLN A 51 -6.40 -1.27 -6.35
CA GLN A 51 -4.94 -1.28 -6.30
C GLN A 51 -4.34 -2.49 -7.03
N ARG A 52 -4.92 -3.68 -6.81
CA ARG A 52 -4.46 -4.90 -7.50
C ARG A 52 -4.70 -4.84 -9.01
N ALA A 53 -5.82 -4.28 -9.46
CA ALA A 53 -6.08 -4.09 -10.88
C ALA A 53 -5.10 -3.10 -11.53
N GLU A 54 -4.76 -2.00 -10.84
CA GLU A 54 -3.74 -1.04 -11.29
C GLU A 54 -2.36 -1.71 -11.42
N MET A 55 -1.97 -2.52 -10.44
CA MET A 55 -0.73 -3.30 -10.49
C MET A 55 -0.71 -4.26 -11.69
N ILE A 56 -1.81 -4.98 -11.95
CA ILE A 56 -1.92 -5.89 -13.10
C ILE A 56 -1.81 -5.12 -14.43
N LEU A 57 -2.38 -3.91 -14.51
CA LEU A 57 -2.26 -3.07 -15.70
C LEU A 57 -0.85 -2.53 -15.92
N ALA A 58 -0.12 -2.25 -14.85
CA ALA A 58 1.26 -1.78 -14.88
C ALA A 58 2.24 -2.91 -15.29
N GLN A 59 1.95 -4.16 -14.93
CA GLN A 59 2.81 -5.30 -15.20
C GLN A 59 2.29 -6.15 -16.36
N TYR A 60 2.87 -5.96 -17.55
CA TYR A 60 2.43 -6.63 -18.77
C TYR A 60 2.45 -8.16 -18.68
N ASP A 61 3.47 -8.76 -18.06
CA ASP A 61 3.57 -10.21 -17.89
C ASP A 61 2.40 -10.77 -17.07
N LEU A 62 1.95 -10.03 -16.06
CA LEU A 62 0.85 -10.42 -15.19
C LEU A 62 -0.48 -10.36 -15.96
N LEU A 63 -0.67 -9.29 -16.74
CA LEU A 63 -1.81 -9.14 -17.64
C LEU A 63 -1.89 -10.28 -18.67
N MET A 64 -0.74 -10.65 -19.25
CA MET A 64 -0.61 -11.76 -20.19
C MET A 64 -1.01 -13.09 -19.57
N ARG A 65 -0.51 -13.39 -18.37
CA ARG A 65 -0.87 -14.61 -17.63
C ARG A 65 -2.38 -14.72 -17.44
N TYR A 66 -3.01 -13.64 -16.99
CA TYR A 66 -4.47 -13.63 -16.82
C TYR A 66 -5.24 -13.76 -18.14
N ALA A 67 -4.74 -13.19 -19.24
CA ALA A 67 -5.34 -13.37 -20.55
C ALA A 67 -5.29 -14.84 -21.00
N VAL A 68 -4.14 -15.49 -20.84
CA VAL A 68 -3.95 -16.91 -21.19
C VAL A 68 -4.80 -17.83 -20.31
N GLU A 69 -4.77 -17.64 -18.99
CA GLU A 69 -5.53 -18.47 -18.04
C GLU A 69 -7.04 -18.41 -18.28
N ASN A 70 -7.55 -17.27 -18.74
CA ASN A 70 -8.99 -17.05 -18.94
C ASN A 70 -9.41 -17.20 -20.40
N GLN A 71 -8.49 -17.60 -21.30
CA GLN A 71 -8.74 -17.74 -22.74
C GLN A 71 -9.34 -16.46 -23.37
N LEU A 72 -8.92 -15.30 -22.87
CA LEU A 72 -9.34 -13.99 -23.34
C LEU A 72 -8.22 -13.34 -24.15
N SER A 73 -8.59 -12.46 -25.07
CA SER A 73 -7.61 -11.63 -25.73
C SER A 73 -7.00 -10.61 -24.75
N ILE A 74 -5.73 -10.26 -24.95
CA ILE A 74 -5.02 -9.26 -24.13
C ILE A 74 -5.79 -7.92 -24.08
N PRO A 75 -6.34 -7.39 -25.19
CA PRO A 75 -7.13 -6.16 -25.15
C PRO A 75 -8.39 -6.27 -24.28
N GLN A 76 -9.10 -7.41 -24.33
CA GLN A 76 -10.29 -7.64 -23.48
C GLN A 76 -9.90 -7.68 -22.00
N THR A 77 -8.85 -8.42 -21.66
CA THR A 77 -8.31 -8.51 -20.29
C THR A 77 -7.87 -7.14 -19.77
N ARG A 78 -7.20 -6.35 -20.62
CA ARG A 78 -6.82 -4.97 -20.29
C ARG A 78 -8.02 -4.08 -20.04
N GLN A 79 -9.04 -4.17 -20.89
CA GLN A 79 -10.27 -3.38 -20.74
C GLN A 79 -11.01 -3.75 -19.46
N TYR A 80 -11.04 -5.03 -19.11
CA TYR A 80 -11.60 -5.49 -17.84
C TYR A 80 -10.90 -4.85 -16.65
N PHE A 81 -9.57 -4.98 -16.53
CA PHE A 81 -8.84 -4.42 -15.39
C PHE A 81 -8.91 -2.88 -15.33
N ARG A 82 -9.02 -2.20 -16.48
CA ARG A 82 -9.28 -0.75 -16.53
C ARG A 82 -10.62 -0.39 -15.88
N LYS A 83 -11.69 -1.12 -16.20
CA LYS A 83 -13.01 -0.90 -15.58
C LYS A 83 -12.96 -1.13 -14.07
N VAL A 84 -12.27 -2.18 -13.63
CA VAL A 84 -12.06 -2.49 -12.21
C VAL A 84 -11.28 -1.39 -11.50
N ALA A 85 -10.18 -0.90 -12.07
CA ALA A 85 -9.38 0.19 -11.49
C ALA A 85 -10.20 1.49 -11.34
N LEU A 86 -11.04 1.80 -12.33
CA LEU A 86 -11.99 2.92 -12.26
C LEU A 86 -13.13 2.70 -11.24
N GLY A 87 -13.28 1.50 -10.69
CA GLY A 87 -14.36 1.15 -9.77
C GLY A 87 -15.71 0.98 -10.44
N ILE A 88 -15.74 0.78 -11.75
CA ILE A 88 -16.97 0.51 -12.49
C ILE A 88 -17.43 -0.90 -12.13
N PRO A 89 -18.69 -1.11 -11.70
CA PRO A 89 -19.20 -2.45 -11.43
C PRO A 89 -19.10 -3.28 -12.72
N THR A 90 -18.22 -4.27 -12.69
CA THR A 90 -17.94 -5.15 -13.82
C THR A 90 -18.17 -6.59 -13.40
N ALA A 91 -18.89 -7.36 -14.22
CA ALA A 91 -19.06 -8.79 -13.98
C ALA A 91 -17.68 -9.48 -13.98
N PRO A 92 -17.44 -10.45 -13.09
CA PRO A 92 -16.14 -11.13 -13.00
C PRO A 92 -15.94 -12.04 -14.21
N VAL A 93 -15.37 -11.49 -15.28
CA VAL A 93 -15.01 -12.26 -16.50
C VAL A 93 -13.73 -13.05 -16.26
N ILE A 94 -12.82 -12.50 -15.44
CA ILE A 94 -11.52 -13.09 -15.11
C ILE A 94 -11.65 -13.82 -13.76
N LYS A 95 -11.23 -15.08 -13.72
CA LYS A 95 -11.16 -15.92 -12.53
C LYS A 95 -9.79 -15.79 -11.85
N ASN A 96 -9.69 -16.18 -10.58
CA ASN A 96 -8.44 -16.34 -9.82
C ASN A 96 -7.54 -15.09 -9.65
N TRP A 97 -8.01 -13.90 -9.98
CA TRP A 97 -7.23 -12.66 -9.82
C TRP A 97 -7.52 -11.91 -8.53
N PHE A 98 -8.65 -12.17 -7.88
CA PHE A 98 -9.00 -11.64 -6.56
C PHE A 98 -9.64 -12.77 -5.73
N PRO A 99 -9.17 -13.05 -4.50
CA PRO A 99 -9.77 -14.07 -3.65
C PRO A 99 -11.21 -13.68 -3.28
N ASN A 100 -12.11 -14.68 -3.27
CA ASN A 100 -13.48 -14.55 -2.75
C ASN A 100 -13.51 -14.80 -1.24
#